data_AF-A0A235HW05-F1
#
_entry.id   AF-A0A235HW05-F1
#
_cell.length_a   1.000
_cell.length_b   1.000
_cell.length_c   1.000
_cell.angle_alpha   90.00
_cell.angle_beta   90.00
_cell.angle_gamma   90.00
#
_symmetry.space_group_name_H-M   'P 1'
#
loop_
_entity.id
_entity.type
_entity.pdbx_description
1 polymer ?
#
loop_
_entity_poly.entity_id
_entity_poly.type
_entity_poly.pdbx_seq_one_letter_code
_entity_poly.pdbx_strand_id
1 'polypeptide(L)'
;MTSFSRDTNGDGISDGGETYTYGRASARYDFNNDGVIDAVGIYIYDFSGKLASQKIDNNYDGIFDEVTAYSYDGNDKLTAQVTDNNYDGIADEITTYNYDANGKLTDADIDNNSDGISDAVATYLYDTNAQPSSKTTIEGNVPSITLNGGNGTDRVTGGAGNDRLSGQNGNDKLFGLAGNDKLLGGNGNDILNGGAGRDTLIGNRGADKFVFNSLSDSLLSTFDKITDLNICEDKIDGLYEVSAANLVQLGTVASLNLSDVQQILTVTAFVAKSAATFTLGTGNHQQTFLALNDNTNGFSALTDAVIEISGYKGKLVSLAIV
;
A
#
# COMPACT_ATOMS: atom_id res chain seq x y z
N MET A 1 -6.40 -16.72 -33.70
CA MET A 1 -4.99 -16.29 -33.77
C MET A 1 -5.00 -14.99 -34.55
N THR A 2 -4.55 -13.90 -33.95
CA THR A 2 -4.45 -12.59 -34.61
C THR A 2 -2.99 -12.18 -34.57
N SER A 3 -2.39 -11.89 -35.72
CA SER A 3 -1.01 -11.43 -35.82
C SER A 3 -0.94 -9.98 -36.30
N PHE A 4 0.05 -9.25 -35.83
CA PHE A 4 0.35 -7.88 -36.22
C PHE A 4 1.84 -7.78 -36.55
N SER A 5 2.18 -7.14 -37.67
CA SER A 5 3.56 -6.86 -38.07
C SER A 5 3.80 -5.35 -38.00
N ARG A 6 4.92 -4.92 -37.43
CA ARG A 6 5.38 -3.54 -37.54
C ARG A 6 6.42 -3.41 -38.66
N ASP A 7 6.50 -2.20 -39.17
CA ASP A 7 7.54 -1.72 -40.07
C ASP A 7 7.82 -0.28 -39.64
N THR A 8 8.74 -0.09 -38.69
CA THR A 8 9.08 1.23 -38.13
C THR A 8 9.98 2.06 -39.05
N ASN A 9 10.64 1.43 -40.03
CA ASN A 9 11.55 2.12 -40.96
C ASN A 9 10.91 2.40 -42.34
N GLY A 10 9.75 1.83 -42.63
CA GLY A 10 8.94 2.05 -43.83
C GLY A 10 9.51 1.40 -45.09
N ASP A 11 10.38 0.39 -44.98
CA ASP A 11 11.03 -0.26 -46.12
C ASP A 11 10.22 -1.40 -46.75
N GLY A 12 9.06 -1.74 -46.16
CA GLY A 12 8.17 -2.80 -46.62
C GLY A 12 8.59 -4.20 -46.16
N ILE A 13 9.62 -4.32 -45.33
CA ILE A 13 10.03 -5.52 -44.60
C ILE A 13 9.60 -5.33 -43.14
N SER A 14 8.90 -6.32 -42.60
CA SER A 14 8.48 -6.28 -41.19
C SER A 14 9.71 -6.30 -40.27
N ASP A 15 9.78 -5.35 -39.35
CA ASP A 15 10.86 -5.23 -38.36
C ASP A 15 10.59 -5.99 -37.06
N GLY A 16 9.33 -6.38 -36.83
CA GLY A 16 8.95 -7.27 -35.74
C GLY A 16 7.51 -7.76 -35.86
N GLY A 17 7.24 -8.92 -35.27
CA GLY A 17 5.94 -9.59 -35.32
C GLY A 17 5.39 -9.93 -33.93
N GLU A 18 4.12 -9.61 -33.71
CA GLU A 18 3.36 -10.03 -32.52
C GLU A 18 2.28 -11.03 -32.93
N THR A 19 2.24 -12.21 -32.29
CA THR A 19 1.15 -13.18 -32.51
C THR A 19 0.40 -13.49 -31.24
N TYR A 20 -0.92 -13.20 -31.22
CA TYR A 20 -1.80 -13.48 -30.10
C TYR A 20 -2.55 -14.80 -30.26
N THR A 21 -2.55 -15.59 -29.18
CA THR A 21 -3.28 -16.86 -29.12
C THR A 21 -4.37 -16.78 -28.02
N TYR A 22 -5.52 -17.43 -28.27
CA TYR A 22 -6.67 -17.48 -27.33
C TYR A 22 -7.09 -16.13 -26.73
N GLY A 23 -7.64 -15.22 -27.54
CA GLY A 23 -8.31 -14.01 -27.02
C GLY A 23 -7.39 -13.01 -26.30
N ARG A 24 -6.10 -12.94 -26.70
CA ARG A 24 -5.02 -12.15 -26.07
C ARG A 24 -4.47 -12.72 -24.74
N ALA A 25 -4.78 -13.96 -24.39
CA ALA A 25 -4.22 -14.61 -23.20
C ALA A 25 -2.71 -14.89 -23.29
N SER A 26 -2.14 -14.92 -24.50
CA SER A 26 -0.69 -14.95 -24.69
C SER A 26 -0.26 -14.27 -25.98
N ALA A 27 0.97 -13.73 -25.95
CA ALA A 27 1.66 -13.16 -27.09
C ALA A 27 3.04 -13.83 -27.26
N ARG A 28 3.45 -13.98 -28.51
CA ARG A 28 4.82 -14.34 -28.88
C ARG A 28 5.42 -13.17 -29.65
N TYR A 29 6.63 -12.81 -29.29
CA TYR A 29 7.38 -11.70 -29.86
C TYR A 29 8.57 -12.22 -30.63
N ASP A 30 8.71 -11.73 -31.85
CA ASP A 30 9.89 -11.88 -32.70
C ASP A 30 10.29 -10.45 -33.10
N PHE A 31 11.25 -9.89 -32.37
CA PHE A 31 11.67 -8.49 -32.45
C PHE A 31 12.64 -8.23 -33.60
N ASN A 32 13.25 -9.28 -34.15
CA ASN A 32 14.19 -9.17 -35.27
C ASN A 32 13.64 -9.80 -36.58
N ASN A 33 12.44 -10.40 -36.50
CA ASN A 33 11.72 -11.07 -37.57
C ASN A 33 12.51 -12.20 -38.24
N ASP A 34 13.36 -12.90 -37.47
CA ASP A 34 14.16 -14.04 -37.95
C ASP A 34 13.41 -15.38 -37.90
N GLY A 35 12.17 -15.38 -37.40
CA GLY A 35 11.31 -16.55 -37.27
C GLY A 35 11.57 -17.36 -35.99
N VAL A 36 12.51 -16.94 -35.15
CA VAL A 36 12.73 -17.42 -33.79
C VAL A 36 11.97 -16.49 -32.83
N ILE A 37 11.41 -17.07 -31.77
CA ILE A 37 10.70 -16.29 -30.77
C ILE A 37 11.74 -15.75 -29.78
N ASP A 38 11.74 -14.44 -29.60
CA ASP A 38 12.60 -13.75 -28.64
C ASP A 38 11.96 -13.72 -27.25
N ALA A 39 10.65 -13.49 -27.19
CA ALA A 39 9.93 -13.36 -25.91
C ALA A 39 8.50 -13.91 -25.94
N VAL A 40 7.99 -14.28 -24.78
CA VAL A 40 6.60 -14.72 -24.58
C VAL A 40 5.95 -13.98 -23.43
N GLY A 41 4.77 -13.42 -23.72
CA GLY A 41 3.88 -12.85 -22.72
C GLY A 41 2.70 -13.76 -22.42
N ILE A 42 2.35 -13.91 -21.14
CA ILE A 42 1.08 -14.49 -20.69
C ILE A 42 0.28 -13.40 -19.98
N TYR A 43 -0.98 -13.23 -20.36
CA TYR A 43 -1.87 -12.20 -19.84
C TYR A 43 -3.08 -12.85 -19.17
N ILE A 44 -3.29 -12.51 -17.90
CA ILE A 44 -4.41 -13.00 -17.11
C ILE A 44 -5.40 -11.85 -16.95
N TYR A 45 -6.63 -12.08 -17.36
CA TYR A 45 -7.72 -11.12 -17.25
C TYR A 45 -8.70 -11.54 -16.16
N ASP A 46 -9.29 -10.57 -15.47
CA ASP A 46 -10.38 -10.81 -14.54
C ASP A 46 -11.70 -11.13 -15.28
N PHE A 47 -12.77 -11.43 -14.52
CA PHE A 47 -14.09 -11.74 -15.09
C PHE A 47 -14.75 -10.55 -15.81
N SER A 48 -14.29 -9.32 -15.55
CA SER A 48 -14.75 -8.11 -16.24
C SER A 48 -13.97 -7.83 -17.53
N GLY A 49 -12.87 -8.57 -17.78
CA GLY A 49 -12.02 -8.44 -18.95
C GLY A 49 -10.86 -7.46 -18.78
N LYS A 50 -10.55 -7.02 -17.56
CA LYS A 50 -9.37 -6.18 -17.29
C LYS A 50 -8.14 -7.04 -17.04
N LEU A 51 -6.98 -6.53 -17.43
CA LEU A 51 -5.72 -7.21 -17.19
C LEU A 51 -5.43 -7.21 -15.69
N ALA A 52 -5.44 -8.38 -15.08
CA ALA A 52 -5.16 -8.59 -13.66
C ALA A 52 -3.67 -8.85 -13.41
N SER A 53 -3.02 -9.57 -14.33
CA SER A 53 -1.56 -9.74 -14.31
C SER A 53 -1.00 -10.09 -15.67
N GLN A 54 0.29 -9.82 -15.84
CA GLN A 54 1.08 -10.29 -16.98
C GLN A 54 2.37 -10.95 -16.49
N LYS A 55 2.86 -11.92 -17.26
CA LYS A 55 4.17 -12.55 -17.06
C LYS A 55 4.92 -12.52 -18.37
N ILE A 56 6.19 -12.16 -18.33
CA ILE A 56 7.03 -12.03 -19.51
C ILE A 56 8.29 -12.88 -19.33
N ASP A 57 8.53 -13.73 -20.31
CA ASP A 57 9.79 -14.45 -20.54
C ASP A 57 10.46 -13.72 -21.71
N ASN A 58 11.47 -12.90 -21.42
CA ASN A 58 12.11 -11.98 -22.35
C ASN A 58 13.19 -12.64 -23.20
N ASN A 59 13.62 -13.86 -22.85
CA ASN A 59 14.70 -14.58 -23.52
C ASN A 59 14.27 -15.95 -24.09
N TYR A 60 13.00 -16.30 -23.88
CA TYR A 60 12.34 -17.54 -24.29
C TYR A 60 13.04 -18.81 -23.78
N ASP A 61 13.66 -18.76 -22.59
CA ASP A 61 14.30 -19.91 -21.95
C ASP A 61 13.31 -20.81 -21.18
N GLY A 62 12.04 -20.39 -21.10
CA GLY A 62 10.96 -21.11 -20.42
C GLY A 62 10.80 -20.75 -18.95
N ILE A 63 11.54 -19.77 -18.45
CA ILE A 63 11.40 -19.16 -17.12
C ILE A 63 10.89 -17.73 -17.32
N PHE A 64 9.94 -17.29 -16.49
CA PHE A 64 9.49 -15.89 -16.53
C PHE A 64 10.50 -15.01 -15.82
N ASP A 65 10.86 -13.90 -16.46
CA ASP A 65 11.77 -12.89 -15.91
C ASP A 65 10.98 -11.84 -15.12
N GLU A 66 9.79 -11.46 -15.62
CA GLU A 66 9.01 -10.37 -15.06
C GLU A 66 7.58 -10.82 -14.80
N VAL A 67 7.02 -10.38 -13.66
CA VAL A 67 5.59 -10.41 -13.39
C VAL A 67 5.11 -9.03 -12.97
N THR A 68 4.01 -8.59 -13.59
CA THR A 68 3.29 -7.38 -13.18
C THR A 68 1.87 -7.74 -12.75
N ALA A 69 1.45 -7.25 -11.60
CA ALA A 69 0.06 -7.31 -11.14
C ALA A 69 -0.59 -5.92 -11.20
N TYR A 70 -1.89 -5.89 -11.52
CA TYR A 70 -2.66 -4.65 -11.68
C TYR A 70 -3.87 -4.65 -10.75
N SER A 71 -4.05 -3.57 -10.00
CA SER A 71 -5.21 -3.36 -9.13
C SER A 71 -6.07 -2.22 -9.64
N TYR A 72 -7.39 -2.31 -9.43
CA TYR A 72 -8.35 -1.32 -9.89
C TYR A 72 -9.33 -0.92 -8.79
N ASP A 73 -9.78 0.34 -8.80
CA ASP A 73 -10.86 0.81 -7.93
C ASP A 73 -12.25 0.35 -8.41
N GLY A 74 -13.28 0.66 -7.61
CA GLY A 74 -14.67 0.37 -7.93
C GLY A 74 -15.25 1.18 -9.11
N ASN A 75 -14.49 2.13 -9.67
CA ASN A 75 -14.82 2.91 -10.86
C ASN A 75 -13.96 2.51 -12.08
N ASP A 76 -13.34 1.34 -12.01
CA ASP A 76 -12.54 0.73 -13.06
C ASP A 76 -11.20 1.41 -13.39
N LYS A 77 -10.67 2.25 -12.50
CA LYS A 77 -9.37 2.90 -12.69
C LYS A 77 -8.26 2.11 -12.07
N LEU A 78 -7.13 2.07 -12.76
CA LEU A 78 -5.91 1.44 -12.28
C LEU A 78 -5.42 2.20 -11.05
N THR A 79 -5.32 1.54 -9.90
CA THR A 79 -4.87 2.12 -8.63
C THR A 79 -3.47 1.69 -8.26
N ALA A 80 -3.01 0.52 -8.73
CA ALA A 80 -1.65 0.07 -8.47
C ALA A 80 -1.12 -0.82 -9.59
N GLN A 81 0.18 -0.72 -9.82
CA GLN A 81 1.02 -1.66 -10.57
C GLN A 81 2.10 -2.17 -9.64
N VAL A 82 2.23 -3.48 -9.55
CA VAL A 82 3.27 -4.14 -8.74
C VAL A 82 4.08 -5.01 -9.68
N THR A 83 5.35 -4.69 -9.84
CA THR A 83 6.28 -5.38 -10.73
C THR A 83 7.35 -6.09 -9.91
N ASP A 84 7.55 -7.37 -10.21
CA ASP A 84 8.71 -8.16 -9.80
C ASP A 84 9.49 -8.48 -11.08
N ASN A 85 10.65 -7.84 -11.23
CA ASN A 85 11.49 -7.87 -12.43
C ASN A 85 12.46 -9.06 -12.45
N ASN A 86 12.48 -9.86 -11.39
CA ASN A 86 13.40 -10.99 -11.24
C ASN A 86 12.70 -12.32 -10.90
N TYR A 87 11.39 -12.27 -10.71
CA TYR A 87 10.48 -13.37 -10.42
C TYR A 87 10.82 -14.16 -9.13
N ASP A 88 11.41 -13.49 -8.13
CA ASP A 88 11.71 -14.08 -6.81
C ASP A 88 10.51 -14.07 -5.84
N GLY A 89 9.41 -13.43 -6.25
CA GLY A 89 8.17 -13.32 -5.48
C GLY A 89 8.13 -12.12 -4.54
N ILE A 90 9.12 -11.23 -4.60
CA ILE A 90 9.15 -9.94 -3.91
C ILE A 90 8.98 -8.84 -4.96
N ALA A 91 8.15 -7.84 -4.65
CA ALA A 91 7.99 -6.71 -5.54
C ALA A 91 9.31 -5.91 -5.62
N ASP A 92 9.72 -5.56 -6.83
CA ASP A 92 10.82 -4.65 -7.09
C ASP A 92 10.30 -3.22 -7.24
N GLU A 93 9.18 -3.03 -7.93
CA GLU A 93 8.58 -1.72 -8.16
C GLU A 93 7.08 -1.72 -7.84
N ILE A 94 6.63 -0.75 -7.06
CA ILE A 94 5.22 -0.47 -6.81
C ILE A 94 4.91 0.94 -7.28
N THR A 95 4.04 1.05 -8.28
CA THR A 95 3.46 2.34 -8.67
C THR A 95 2.01 2.43 -8.20
N THR A 96 1.70 3.41 -7.35
CA THR A 96 0.34 3.73 -6.90
C THR A 96 -0.19 4.94 -7.68
N TYR A 97 -1.44 4.87 -8.13
CA TYR A 97 -2.07 5.91 -8.96
C TYR A 97 -3.20 6.61 -8.20
N ASN A 98 -3.07 7.92 -8.02
CA ASN A 98 -4.03 8.74 -7.28
C ASN A 98 -4.88 9.59 -8.23
N TYR A 99 -6.16 9.73 -7.91
CA TYR A 99 -7.14 10.45 -8.74
C TYR A 99 -7.89 11.51 -7.94
N ASP A 100 -8.20 12.64 -8.58
CA ASP A 100 -9.07 13.66 -8.00
C ASP A 100 -10.54 13.21 -7.93
N ALA A 101 -11.38 14.04 -7.29
CA ALA A 101 -12.82 13.77 -7.16
C ALA A 101 -13.57 13.71 -8.51
N ASN A 102 -13.02 14.31 -9.57
CA ASN A 102 -13.56 14.22 -10.94
C ASN A 102 -13.00 13.01 -11.68
N GLY A 103 -12.09 12.28 -11.05
CA GLY A 103 -11.57 11.04 -11.55
C GLY A 103 -10.34 11.14 -12.42
N LYS A 104 -9.63 12.25 -12.35
CA LYS A 104 -8.46 12.56 -13.16
C LYS A 104 -7.18 12.20 -12.40
N LEU A 105 -6.23 11.54 -13.07
CA LEU A 105 -4.97 11.12 -12.43
C LEU A 105 -4.22 12.36 -11.96
N THR A 106 -4.00 12.52 -10.67
CA THR A 106 -3.28 13.67 -10.11
C THR A 106 -1.80 13.39 -10.06
N ASP A 107 -1.45 12.17 -9.68
CA ASP A 107 -0.08 11.75 -9.44
C ASP A 107 0.03 10.22 -9.49
N ALA A 108 1.26 9.77 -9.72
CA ALA A 108 1.65 8.38 -9.58
C ALA A 108 2.89 8.33 -8.68
N ASP A 109 2.75 7.64 -7.55
CA ASP A 109 3.77 7.42 -6.55
C ASP A 109 4.53 6.14 -6.92
N ILE A 110 5.84 6.24 -7.10
CA ILE A 110 6.72 5.16 -7.58
C ILE A 110 7.70 4.80 -6.47
N ASP A 111 7.58 3.59 -5.96
CA ASP A 111 8.50 2.95 -5.03
C ASP A 111 9.30 1.88 -5.81
N ASN A 112 10.59 2.10 -6.04
CA ASN A 112 11.44 1.21 -6.85
C ASN A 112 12.19 0.16 -6.00
N ASN A 113 11.88 0.07 -4.70
CA ASN A 113 12.52 -0.89 -3.81
C ASN A 113 11.52 -1.62 -2.89
N SER A 114 10.24 -1.28 -3.00
CA SER A 114 9.12 -1.82 -2.22
C SER A 114 9.33 -1.72 -0.70
N ASP A 115 10.00 -0.67 -0.23
CA ASP A 115 10.19 -0.38 1.20
C ASP A 115 9.02 0.41 1.81
N GLY A 116 8.03 0.78 0.99
CA GLY A 116 6.86 1.55 1.38
C GLY A 116 7.08 3.07 1.33
N ILE A 117 8.22 3.54 0.87
CA ILE A 117 8.51 4.96 0.66
C ILE A 117 8.71 5.18 -0.84
N SER A 118 7.93 6.08 -1.44
CA SER A 118 8.12 6.33 -2.87
C SER A 118 9.44 7.06 -3.14
N ASP A 119 10.22 6.50 -4.05
CA ASP A 119 11.47 7.08 -4.55
C ASP A 119 11.20 8.24 -5.52
N ALA A 120 10.06 8.22 -6.19
CA ALA A 120 9.66 9.24 -7.14
C ALA A 120 8.16 9.48 -7.15
N VAL A 121 7.76 10.70 -7.49
CA VAL A 121 6.36 11.05 -7.76
C VAL A 121 6.26 11.71 -9.12
N ALA A 122 5.38 11.16 -9.95
CA ALA A 122 5.01 11.74 -11.24
C ALA A 122 3.70 12.50 -11.11
N THR A 123 3.75 13.83 -11.02
CA THR A 123 2.54 14.67 -10.95
C THR A 123 2.04 15.02 -12.35
N TYR A 124 0.73 14.92 -12.56
CA TYR A 124 0.05 15.23 -13.81
C TYR A 124 -0.78 16.50 -13.65
N LEU A 125 -0.36 17.56 -14.34
CA LEU A 125 -1.18 18.77 -14.50
C LEU A 125 -1.90 18.74 -15.84
N TYR A 126 -3.01 19.45 -15.88
CA TYR A 126 -3.87 19.49 -17.04
C TYR A 126 -4.39 20.90 -17.26
N ASP A 127 -4.61 21.22 -18.52
CA ASP A 127 -5.17 22.51 -18.92
C ASP A 127 -6.68 22.62 -18.63
N THR A 128 -7.24 23.78 -18.96
CA THR A 128 -8.66 24.08 -18.83
C THR A 128 -9.57 23.21 -19.71
N ASN A 129 -9.01 22.48 -20.67
CA ASN A 129 -9.72 21.52 -21.53
C ASN A 129 -9.54 20.07 -21.05
N ALA A 130 -9.00 19.88 -19.84
CA ALA A 130 -8.70 18.58 -19.25
C ALA A 130 -7.72 17.72 -20.07
N GLN A 131 -6.86 18.36 -20.89
CA GLN A 131 -5.75 17.67 -21.54
C GLN A 131 -4.49 17.73 -20.66
N PRO A 132 -3.65 16.68 -20.62
CA PRO A 132 -2.40 16.72 -19.86
C PRO A 132 -1.52 17.87 -20.36
N SER A 133 -1.23 18.83 -19.49
CA SER A 133 -0.44 20.02 -19.80
C SER A 133 1.03 19.89 -19.39
N SER A 134 1.32 19.04 -18.40
CA SER A 134 2.69 18.70 -17.99
C SER A 134 2.71 17.45 -17.11
N LYS A 135 3.78 16.67 -17.25
CA LYS A 135 4.18 15.62 -16.32
C LYS A 135 5.51 16.06 -15.68
N THR A 136 5.55 16.13 -14.36
CA THR A 136 6.79 16.41 -13.62
C THR A 136 7.12 15.18 -12.80
N THR A 137 8.31 14.61 -13.01
CA THR A 137 8.85 13.54 -12.15
C THR A 137 9.85 14.16 -11.20
N ILE A 138 9.64 14.00 -9.89
CA ILE A 138 10.64 14.33 -8.88
C ILE A 138 11.34 13.02 -8.52
N GLU A 139 12.62 12.88 -8.86
CA GLU A 139 13.44 11.71 -8.51
C GLU A 139 14.24 11.99 -7.22
N GLY A 140 14.08 11.13 -6.21
CA GLY A 140 14.71 11.25 -4.89
C GLY A 140 13.99 12.21 -3.93
N ASN A 141 14.17 11.96 -2.61
CA ASN A 141 13.59 12.70 -1.46
C ASN A 141 12.36 13.54 -1.83
N VAL A 142 11.24 12.84 -2.02
CA VAL A 142 9.94 13.45 -2.31
C VAL A 142 9.68 14.57 -1.31
N PRO A 143 9.29 15.78 -1.75
CA PRO A 143 9.18 16.93 -0.86
C PRO A 143 8.15 16.69 0.23
N SER A 144 8.57 16.77 1.49
CA SER A 144 7.65 16.87 2.62
C SER A 144 6.76 18.10 2.48
N ILE A 145 5.44 17.91 2.63
CA ILE A 145 4.47 19.00 2.68
C ILE A 145 3.89 19.17 4.08
N THR A 146 3.43 20.39 4.36
CA THR A 146 2.69 20.71 5.59
C THR A 146 1.35 21.29 5.21
N LEU A 147 0.27 20.57 5.55
CA LEU A 147 -1.10 20.93 5.20
C LEU A 147 -1.98 21.09 6.43
N ASN A 148 -2.95 21.99 6.31
CA ASN A 148 -3.89 22.37 7.36
C ASN A 148 -5.30 22.46 6.75
N GLY A 149 -6.25 21.66 7.25
CA GLY A 149 -7.67 21.68 6.85
C GLY A 149 -8.37 22.98 7.27
N GLY A 150 -8.27 23.31 8.55
CA GLY A 150 -8.77 24.58 9.07
C GLY A 150 -10.08 24.41 9.83
N ASN A 151 -11.14 25.09 9.42
CA ASN A 151 -12.44 24.94 10.05
C ASN A 151 -13.42 24.27 9.09
N GLY A 152 -14.18 23.30 9.59
CA GLY A 152 -15.16 22.56 8.81
C GLY A 152 -14.73 21.11 8.65
N THR A 153 -15.47 20.35 7.85
CA THR A 153 -15.07 19.00 7.49
C THR A 153 -14.17 19.07 6.27
N ASP A 154 -12.92 18.69 6.46
CA ASP A 154 -11.88 18.77 5.44
C ASP A 154 -11.40 17.37 5.01
N ARG A 155 -10.91 17.32 3.77
CA ARG A 155 -10.09 16.20 3.28
C ARG A 155 -8.69 16.73 3.06
N VAL A 156 -7.73 16.22 3.82
CA VAL A 156 -6.32 16.57 3.74
C VAL A 156 -5.56 15.34 3.24
N THR A 157 -4.82 15.49 2.15
CA THR A 157 -4.06 14.39 1.54
C THR A 157 -2.61 14.85 1.34
N GLY A 158 -1.69 14.05 1.85
CA GLY A 158 -0.25 14.16 1.65
C GLY A 158 0.17 13.84 0.22
N GLY A 159 1.47 13.67 0.04
CA GLY A 159 2.08 12.98 -1.10
C GLY A 159 3.04 11.92 -0.57
N ALA A 160 3.94 11.42 -1.41
CA ALA A 160 4.88 10.40 -0.97
C ALA A 160 6.07 10.89 -0.10
N GLY A 161 6.02 12.14 0.39
CA GLY A 161 7.04 12.73 1.24
C GLY A 161 6.75 12.48 2.72
N ASN A 162 7.71 12.78 3.61
CA ASN A 162 7.45 12.70 5.06
C ASN A 162 6.62 13.91 5.52
N ASP A 163 5.31 13.80 5.51
CA ASP A 163 4.39 14.93 5.58
C ASP A 163 3.93 15.28 7.00
N ARG A 164 3.35 16.47 7.11
CA ARG A 164 2.67 16.96 8.32
C ARG A 164 1.28 17.44 7.97
N LEU A 165 0.28 16.64 8.34
CA LEU A 165 -1.12 16.92 8.03
C LEU A 165 -1.88 17.26 9.33
N SER A 166 -2.69 18.31 9.30
CA SER A 166 -3.56 18.69 10.41
C SER A 166 -4.99 18.96 9.92
N GLY A 167 -6.00 18.31 10.51
CA GLY A 167 -7.41 18.58 10.24
C GLY A 167 -7.87 19.91 10.86
N GLN A 168 -7.51 20.10 12.14
CA GLN A 168 -7.88 21.22 13.00
C GLN A 168 -9.29 21.12 13.57
N ASN A 169 -10.29 21.84 13.08
CA ASN A 169 -11.63 21.86 13.66
C ASN A 169 -12.65 21.28 12.69
N GLY A 170 -13.35 20.22 13.09
CA GLY A 170 -14.41 19.56 12.34
C GLY A 170 -14.12 18.07 12.21
N ASN A 171 -14.97 17.35 11.49
CA ASN A 171 -14.76 15.91 11.29
C ASN A 171 -13.98 15.73 9.99
N ASP A 172 -12.70 15.41 10.09
CA ASP A 172 -11.76 15.47 8.98
C ASP A 172 -11.36 14.09 8.48
N LYS A 173 -10.83 14.04 7.25
CA LYS A 173 -10.20 12.85 6.69
C LYS A 173 -8.78 13.16 6.27
N LEU A 174 -7.80 12.53 6.92
CA LEU A 174 -6.37 12.72 6.69
C LEU A 174 -5.78 11.45 6.06
N PHE A 175 -5.04 11.62 4.98
CA PHE A 175 -4.35 10.55 4.25
C PHE A 175 -2.89 10.94 4.05
N GLY A 176 -1.97 10.22 4.67
CA GLY A 176 -0.52 10.46 4.54
C GLY A 176 0.00 10.05 3.17
N LEU A 177 -0.40 8.85 2.73
CA LEU A 177 0.04 8.14 1.53
C LEU A 177 1.35 7.40 1.78
N ALA A 178 2.46 7.79 1.18
CA ALA A 178 3.74 7.11 1.37
C ALA A 178 4.70 8.03 2.12
N GLY A 179 5.65 7.44 2.85
CA GLY A 179 6.60 8.20 3.66
C GLY A 179 6.25 8.14 5.14
N ASN A 180 7.09 8.75 5.98
CA ASN A 180 6.90 8.75 7.43
C ASN A 180 6.14 10.01 7.85
N ASP A 181 4.84 9.90 7.92
CA ASP A 181 3.94 11.03 8.09
C ASP A 181 3.62 11.32 9.55
N LYS A 182 3.16 12.55 9.75
CA LYS A 182 2.54 12.95 11.01
C LYS A 182 1.16 13.51 10.75
N LEU A 183 0.13 12.78 11.18
CA LEU A 183 -1.27 13.15 11.04
C LEU A 183 -1.84 13.59 12.39
N LEU A 184 -2.45 14.77 12.42
CA LEU A 184 -3.16 15.33 13.57
C LEU A 184 -4.62 15.57 13.19
N GLY A 185 -5.56 14.78 13.72
CA GLY A 185 -7.00 14.96 13.50
C GLY A 185 -7.44 16.34 13.98
N GLY A 186 -7.46 16.52 15.30
CA GLY A 186 -7.73 17.81 15.91
C GLY A 186 -8.98 17.76 16.79
N ASN A 187 -9.96 18.62 16.54
CA ASN A 187 -11.23 18.59 17.23
C ASN A 187 -12.31 18.05 16.28
N GLY A 188 -12.97 16.98 16.65
CA GLY A 188 -14.02 16.36 15.86
C GLY A 188 -13.78 14.86 15.74
N ASN A 189 -14.66 14.16 15.03
CA ASN A 189 -14.51 12.73 14.82
C ASN A 189 -13.76 12.52 13.50
N ASP A 190 -12.47 12.24 13.59
CA ASP A 190 -11.58 12.24 12.45
C ASP A 190 -11.31 10.83 11.92
N ILE A 191 -10.90 10.74 10.65
CA ILE A 191 -10.43 9.51 10.01
C ILE A 191 -8.98 9.74 9.59
N LEU A 192 -8.06 8.96 10.15
CA LEU A 192 -6.64 9.05 9.87
C LEU A 192 -6.16 7.75 9.23
N ASN A 193 -5.55 7.84 8.05
CA ASN A 193 -4.84 6.76 7.39
C ASN A 193 -3.42 7.27 7.10
N GLY A 194 -2.42 6.68 7.75
CA GLY A 194 -1.02 7.01 7.53
C GLY A 194 -0.63 6.59 6.11
N GLY A 195 -0.76 5.29 5.85
CA GLY A 195 -0.48 4.70 4.56
C GLY A 195 0.78 3.86 4.68
N ALA A 196 1.69 3.92 3.72
CA ALA A 196 2.94 3.19 3.76
C ALA A 196 4.05 4.03 4.39
N GLY A 197 4.85 3.42 5.25
CA GLY A 197 5.94 4.10 5.96
C GLY A 197 5.68 4.10 7.47
N ARG A 198 6.50 4.81 8.24
CA ARG A 198 6.38 4.86 9.71
C ARG A 198 5.60 6.09 10.15
N ASP A 199 4.31 5.93 10.31
CA ASP A 199 3.45 7.07 10.58
C ASP A 199 3.24 7.33 12.06
N THR A 200 3.03 8.60 12.38
CA THR A 200 2.58 9.04 13.71
C THR A 200 1.17 9.60 13.60
N LEU A 201 0.21 8.87 14.14
CA LEU A 201 -1.20 9.20 14.13
C LEU A 201 -1.64 9.75 15.50
N ILE A 202 -2.28 10.92 15.47
CA ILE A 202 -2.78 11.63 16.66
C ILE A 202 -4.23 12.03 16.40
N GLY A 203 -5.19 11.40 17.07
CA GLY A 203 -6.62 11.74 16.91
C GLY A 203 -6.97 13.08 17.55
N ASN A 204 -6.41 13.34 18.74
CA ASN A 204 -6.73 14.42 19.67
C ASN A 204 -8.11 14.30 20.32
N ARG A 205 -9.09 15.12 19.91
CA ARG A 205 -10.39 15.21 20.59
C ARG A 205 -11.49 14.74 19.67
N GLY A 206 -12.15 13.66 20.07
CA GLY A 206 -13.36 13.19 19.44
C GLY A 206 -13.39 11.68 19.49
N ALA A 207 -14.26 11.07 18.70
CA ALA A 207 -14.24 9.64 18.45
C ALA A 207 -13.57 9.41 17.10
N ASP A 208 -12.28 9.10 17.13
CA ASP A 208 -11.43 9.03 15.95
C ASP A 208 -11.32 7.61 15.40
N LYS A 209 -11.02 7.51 14.10
CA LYS A 209 -10.82 6.23 13.40
C LYS A 209 -9.44 6.18 12.77
N PHE A 210 -8.60 5.25 13.22
CA PHE A 210 -7.27 4.97 12.66
C PHE A 210 -7.39 3.80 11.68
N VAL A 211 -7.16 4.04 10.39
CA VAL A 211 -7.50 3.12 9.31
C VAL A 211 -6.27 2.44 8.73
N PHE A 212 -6.29 1.11 8.72
CA PHE A 212 -5.29 0.23 8.12
C PHE A 212 -5.97 -0.62 7.04
N ASN A 213 -5.97 -0.12 5.81
CA ASN A 213 -6.65 -0.77 4.68
C ASN A 213 -5.82 -1.92 4.09
N SER A 214 -4.50 -1.88 4.26
CA SER A 214 -3.61 -3.01 4.05
C SER A 214 -2.85 -3.31 5.34
N LEU A 215 -2.60 -4.59 5.61
CA LEU A 215 -1.74 -4.97 6.73
C LEU A 215 -0.27 -4.62 6.46
N SER A 216 0.10 -4.48 5.18
CA SER A 216 1.43 -4.02 4.76
C SER A 216 1.71 -2.55 5.08
N ASP A 217 0.67 -1.77 5.39
CA ASP A 217 0.80 -0.35 5.77
C ASP A 217 1.69 -0.21 7.02
N SER A 218 1.66 -1.18 7.92
CA SER A 218 2.33 -1.09 9.21
C SER A 218 3.10 -2.38 9.56
N LEU A 219 4.13 -2.74 8.79
CA LEU A 219 4.93 -3.95 9.01
C LEU A 219 5.87 -3.83 10.22
N LEU A 220 6.49 -4.94 10.66
CA LEU A 220 7.44 -4.91 11.78
C LEU A 220 8.64 -3.98 11.55
N SER A 221 9.08 -3.81 10.30
CA SER A 221 10.17 -2.89 9.93
C SER A 221 9.73 -1.42 9.92
N THR A 222 8.46 -1.17 9.61
CA THR A 222 7.92 0.16 9.30
C THR A 222 6.67 0.48 10.12
N PHE A 223 6.54 -0.07 11.33
CA PHE A 223 5.31 0.05 12.10
C PHE A 223 4.90 1.51 12.38
N ASP A 224 3.59 1.71 12.33
CA ASP A 224 2.92 2.94 12.71
C ASP A 224 2.79 3.10 14.21
N LYS A 225 2.56 4.35 14.61
CA LYS A 225 2.38 4.75 16.00
C LYS A 225 1.12 5.57 16.18
N ILE A 226 0.20 5.05 16.97
CA ILE A 226 -0.91 5.84 17.55
C ILE A 226 -0.46 6.34 18.92
N THR A 227 -0.65 7.63 19.20
CA THR A 227 -0.06 8.27 20.41
C THR A 227 -1.05 8.65 21.50
N ASP A 228 -2.35 8.64 21.20
CA ASP A 228 -3.38 9.14 22.12
C ASP A 228 -4.68 8.34 22.12
N LEU A 229 -4.65 7.10 21.60
CA LEU A 229 -5.81 6.21 21.47
C LEU A 229 -6.66 6.15 22.75
N ASN A 230 -7.86 6.70 22.73
CA ASN A 230 -8.85 6.55 23.77
C ASN A 230 -9.76 5.35 23.47
N ILE A 231 -9.49 4.20 24.08
CA ILE A 231 -10.18 2.92 23.82
C ILE A 231 -11.72 3.01 24.01
N CYS A 232 -12.19 3.99 24.79
CA CYS A 232 -13.62 4.18 25.02
C CYS A 232 -14.34 4.96 23.90
N GLU A 233 -13.62 5.68 23.05
CA GLU A 233 -14.16 6.61 22.04
C GLU A 233 -13.62 6.27 20.65
N ASP A 234 -12.31 6.09 20.54
CA ASP A 234 -11.59 5.84 19.29
C ASP A 234 -11.70 4.39 18.84
N LYS A 235 -11.42 4.21 17.55
CA LYS A 235 -11.44 2.91 16.89
C LYS A 235 -10.22 2.73 16.01
N ILE A 236 -9.72 1.51 15.99
CA ILE A 236 -8.82 1.02 14.94
C ILE A 236 -9.70 0.29 13.93
N ASP A 237 -9.65 0.73 12.67
CA ASP A 237 -10.36 0.16 11.53
C ASP A 237 -9.36 -0.68 10.75
N GLY A 238 -9.45 -1.99 10.92
CA GLY A 238 -8.52 -2.93 10.31
C GLY A 238 -9.15 -3.65 9.12
N LEU A 239 -8.37 -4.49 8.44
CA LEU A 239 -8.89 -5.31 7.33
C LEU A 239 -9.97 -6.31 7.79
N TYR A 240 -9.97 -6.68 9.07
CA TYR A 240 -10.92 -7.62 9.66
C TYR A 240 -11.43 -7.12 11.01
N GLU A 241 -12.74 -7.23 11.23
CA GLU A 241 -13.36 -6.98 12.55
C GLU A 241 -12.81 -7.97 13.59
N VAL A 242 -12.24 -7.45 14.68
CA VAL A 242 -11.82 -8.23 15.85
C VAL A 242 -12.49 -7.69 17.10
N SER A 243 -13.42 -8.46 17.66
CA SER A 243 -14.04 -8.11 18.93
C SER A 243 -13.04 -8.19 20.09
N ALA A 244 -13.29 -7.40 21.14
CA ALA A 244 -12.47 -7.42 22.36
C ALA A 244 -12.35 -8.80 23.03
N ALA A 245 -13.33 -9.69 22.83
CA ALA A 245 -13.30 -11.05 23.37
C ALA A 245 -12.29 -11.97 22.65
N ASN A 246 -11.90 -11.61 21.42
CA ASN A 246 -10.99 -12.38 20.57
C ASN A 246 -9.59 -11.74 20.45
N LEU A 247 -9.37 -10.59 21.10
CA LEU A 247 -8.06 -9.95 21.20
C LEU A 247 -7.21 -10.70 22.23
N VAL A 248 -6.11 -11.30 21.78
CA VAL A 248 -5.21 -12.06 22.66
C VAL A 248 -4.19 -11.13 23.31
N GLN A 249 -4.05 -11.16 24.63
CA GLN A 249 -3.00 -10.41 25.33
C GLN A 249 -1.80 -11.32 25.62
N LEU A 250 -0.65 -10.95 25.07
CA LEU A 250 0.61 -11.69 25.17
C LEU A 250 1.60 -10.97 26.08
N GLY A 251 2.72 -11.66 26.34
CA GLY A 251 3.76 -11.19 27.25
C GLY A 251 4.65 -10.09 26.68
N THR A 252 5.84 -10.00 27.26
CA THR A 252 6.87 -9.03 26.88
C THR A 252 7.93 -9.68 25.98
N VAL A 253 8.32 -8.99 24.91
CA VAL A 253 9.47 -9.36 24.06
C VAL A 253 10.75 -8.69 24.55
N ALA A 254 11.90 -9.31 24.28
CA ALA A 254 13.20 -8.74 24.63
C ALA A 254 13.60 -7.59 23.69
N SER A 255 13.29 -7.73 22.40
CA SER A 255 13.50 -6.71 21.37
C SER A 255 12.44 -6.80 20.26
N LEU A 256 12.29 -5.74 19.47
CA LEU A 256 11.40 -5.72 18.30
C LEU A 256 12.15 -6.23 17.06
N ASN A 257 12.53 -7.50 17.10
CA ASN A 257 13.07 -8.21 15.94
C ASN A 257 12.16 -9.39 15.59
N LEU A 258 12.33 -9.94 14.39
CA LEU A 258 11.49 -11.03 13.89
C LEU A 258 11.48 -12.24 14.84
N SER A 259 12.65 -12.66 15.35
CA SER A 259 12.75 -13.86 16.20
C SER A 259 12.01 -13.73 17.53
N ASP A 260 12.11 -12.56 18.17
CA ASP A 260 11.50 -12.32 19.48
C ASP A 260 9.98 -12.15 19.34
N VAL A 261 9.53 -11.48 18.28
CA VAL A 261 8.10 -11.29 18.00
C VAL A 261 7.43 -12.62 17.59
N GLN A 262 8.07 -13.43 16.75
CA GLN A 262 7.57 -14.76 16.38
C GLN A 262 7.48 -15.73 17.57
N GLN A 263 8.32 -15.55 18.59
CA GLN A 263 8.30 -16.39 19.78
C GLN A 263 6.97 -16.26 20.55
N ILE A 264 6.36 -15.07 20.54
CA ILE A 264 5.10 -14.83 21.25
C ILE A 264 3.89 -14.95 20.32
N LEU A 265 3.99 -14.54 19.06
CA LEU A 265 2.93 -14.62 18.05
C LEU A 265 2.98 -15.96 17.31
N THR A 266 2.80 -17.03 18.09
CA THR A 266 2.77 -18.42 17.58
C THR A 266 1.45 -18.74 16.88
N VAL A 267 1.43 -19.79 16.06
CA VAL A 267 0.21 -20.25 15.36
C VAL A 267 -0.98 -20.58 16.28
N THR A 268 -0.78 -20.82 17.57
CA THR A 268 -1.88 -21.04 18.53
C THR A 268 -2.37 -19.77 19.19
N ALA A 269 -1.54 -18.72 19.22
CA ALA A 269 -1.83 -17.45 19.88
C ALA A 269 -2.23 -16.35 18.90
N PHE A 270 -1.78 -16.45 17.65
CA PHE A 270 -2.00 -15.50 16.57
C PHE A 270 -2.46 -16.28 15.34
N VAL A 271 -3.78 -16.42 15.21
CA VAL A 271 -4.44 -17.21 14.16
C VAL A 271 -4.92 -16.30 13.03
N ALA A 272 -5.25 -16.89 11.89
CA ALA A 272 -5.81 -16.15 10.76
C ALA A 272 -6.97 -15.24 11.16
N LYS A 273 -6.94 -13.99 10.68
CA LYS A 273 -7.93 -12.93 10.93
C LYS A 273 -8.15 -12.63 12.42
N SER A 274 -7.07 -12.64 13.19
CA SER A 274 -7.09 -12.29 14.61
C SER A 274 -6.18 -11.12 14.91
N ALA A 275 -6.24 -10.65 16.15
CA ALA A 275 -5.32 -9.64 16.66
C ALA A 275 -4.77 -10.07 18.01
N ALA A 276 -3.56 -9.60 18.32
CA ALA A 276 -2.95 -9.79 19.61
C ALA A 276 -2.21 -8.54 20.06
N THR A 277 -2.18 -8.27 21.36
CA THR A 277 -1.32 -7.22 21.93
C THR A 277 -0.12 -7.83 22.62
N PHE A 278 1.04 -7.19 22.53
CA PHE A 278 2.23 -7.55 23.30
C PHE A 278 2.98 -6.30 23.74
N THR A 279 4.02 -6.47 24.55
CA THR A 279 4.78 -5.33 25.09
C THR A 279 6.27 -5.45 24.84
N LEU A 280 6.94 -4.31 24.68
CA LEU A 280 8.40 -4.20 24.75
C LEU A 280 8.77 -3.40 26.01
N GLY A 281 9.79 -3.83 26.74
CA GLY A 281 10.33 -3.08 27.88
C GLY A 281 9.51 -3.25 29.16
N THR A 282 9.85 -2.45 30.18
CA THR A 282 9.25 -2.56 31.53
C THR A 282 9.01 -1.19 32.17
N GLY A 283 8.07 -1.14 33.12
CA GLY A 283 7.76 0.08 33.88
C GLY A 283 7.34 1.24 32.98
N ASN A 284 7.93 2.42 33.21
CA ASN A 284 7.61 3.64 32.45
C ASN A 284 8.17 3.65 31.01
N HIS A 285 8.99 2.65 30.64
CA HIS A 285 9.50 2.50 29.28
C HIS A 285 8.81 1.36 28.53
N GLN A 286 7.65 0.90 29.04
CA GLN A 286 6.86 -0.12 28.37
C GLN A 286 6.14 0.49 27.17
N GLN A 287 6.32 -0.12 26.01
CA GLN A 287 5.58 0.16 24.79
C GLN A 287 4.60 -1.00 24.54
N THR A 288 3.38 -0.66 24.12
CA THR A 288 2.35 -1.65 23.78
C THR A 288 2.20 -1.69 22.28
N PHE A 289 2.17 -2.90 21.73
CA PHE A 289 2.01 -3.15 20.31
C PHE A 289 0.72 -3.93 20.08
N LEU A 290 0.02 -3.60 19.01
CA LEU A 290 -1.08 -4.35 18.44
C LEU A 290 -0.59 -5.03 17.17
N ALA A 291 -0.67 -6.36 17.12
CA ALA A 291 -0.44 -7.14 15.92
C ALA A 291 -1.79 -7.51 15.29
N LEU A 292 -1.91 -7.35 13.97
CA LEU A 292 -3.09 -7.74 13.17
C LEU A 292 -2.67 -8.82 12.19
N ASN A 293 -3.33 -9.98 12.27
CA ASN A 293 -2.99 -11.14 11.45
C ASN A 293 -3.71 -11.07 10.10
N ASP A 294 -2.99 -11.49 9.05
CA ASP A 294 -3.53 -11.76 7.74
C ASP A 294 -4.46 -13.01 7.71
N ASN A 295 -4.55 -13.68 6.56
CA ASN A 295 -5.40 -14.86 6.40
C ASN A 295 -4.69 -16.18 6.72
N THR A 296 -3.46 -16.12 7.21
CA THR A 296 -2.59 -17.26 7.51
C THR A 296 -2.40 -17.42 9.01
N ASN A 297 -1.81 -18.54 9.46
CA ASN A 297 -1.60 -18.77 10.89
C ASN A 297 -0.16 -18.44 11.27
N GLY A 298 0.03 -17.85 12.45
CA GLY A 298 1.34 -17.43 12.94
C GLY A 298 1.72 -16.03 12.42
N PHE A 299 2.91 -15.56 12.82
CA PHE A 299 3.38 -14.23 12.47
C PHE A 299 4.35 -14.21 11.28
N SER A 300 4.07 -13.32 10.34
CA SER A 300 4.85 -12.97 9.16
C SER A 300 5.13 -11.46 9.17
N ALA A 301 6.41 -11.07 9.25
CA ALA A 301 6.79 -9.66 9.20
C ALA A 301 6.60 -8.99 7.83
N LEU A 302 6.20 -9.75 6.80
CA LEU A 302 5.94 -9.25 5.44
C LEU A 302 4.46 -8.98 5.18
N THR A 303 3.57 -9.59 5.97
CA THR A 303 2.13 -9.59 5.67
C THR A 303 1.25 -9.26 6.87
N ASP A 304 1.76 -9.37 8.10
CA ASP A 304 1.05 -8.99 9.31
C ASP A 304 1.43 -7.58 9.76
N ALA A 305 0.43 -6.83 10.21
CA ALA A 305 0.66 -5.49 10.74
C ALA A 305 1.10 -5.56 12.20
N VAL A 306 1.99 -4.66 12.58
CA VAL A 306 2.40 -4.32 13.94
C VAL A 306 2.21 -2.83 14.11
N ILE A 307 1.48 -2.38 15.12
CA ILE A 307 1.18 -0.97 15.38
C ILE A 307 1.57 -0.66 16.83
N GLU A 308 2.38 0.37 17.07
CA GLU A 308 2.61 0.88 18.41
C GLU A 308 1.40 1.70 18.87
N ILE A 309 0.72 1.23 19.93
CA ILE A 309 -0.34 1.98 20.61
C ILE A 309 0.23 2.57 21.89
N SER A 310 0.85 3.73 21.76
CA SER A 310 1.45 4.48 22.88
C SER A 310 0.47 5.50 23.44
N GLY A 311 0.60 5.84 24.73
CA GLY A 311 -0.20 6.90 25.34
C GLY A 311 -1.71 6.65 25.42
N TYR A 312 -2.16 5.41 25.18
CA TYR A 312 -3.58 5.06 25.16
C TYR A 312 -4.25 5.30 26.53
N LYS A 313 -5.55 5.61 26.49
CA LYS A 313 -6.42 5.71 27.67
C LYS A 313 -7.48 4.60 27.63
N GLY A 314 -7.82 4.09 28.80
CA GLY A 314 -8.78 3.01 28.95
C GLY A 314 -8.13 1.66 29.22
N LYS A 315 -8.91 0.58 29.08
CA LYS A 315 -8.44 -0.79 29.35
C LYS A 315 -8.31 -1.55 28.04
N LEU A 316 -7.13 -2.09 27.75
CA LEU A 316 -6.88 -2.89 26.54
C LEU A 316 -7.81 -4.10 26.38
N VAL A 317 -8.33 -4.65 27.49
CA VAL A 317 -9.34 -5.73 27.43
C VAL A 317 -10.66 -5.30 26.79
N SER A 318 -10.84 -4.01 26.53
CA SER A 318 -12.00 -3.43 25.86
C SER A 318 -11.68 -2.92 24.46
N LEU A 319 -10.42 -3.05 24.00
CA LEU A 319 -10.03 -2.68 22.64
C LEU A 319 -10.72 -3.60 21.65
N ALA A 320 -11.44 -3.01 20.70
CA ALA A 320 -12.02 -3.69 19.57
C ALA A 320 -11.48 -3.06 18.28
N ILE A 321 -11.30 -3.90 17.27
CA ILE A 321 -10.97 -3.49 15.90
C ILE A 321 -12.25 -3.67 15.09
N VAL A 322 -12.66 -2.60 14.43
CA VAL A 322 -13.82 -2.59 13.53
C VAL A 322 -13.40 -2.78 12.09
#